data_AF-A0A961C9I2-F1
#
_entry.id   AF-A0A961C9I2-F1
#
_cell.length_a   1.000
_cell.length_b   1.000
_cell.length_c   1.000
_cell.angle_alpha   90.00
_cell.angle_beta   90.00
_cell.angle_gamma   90.00
#
_symmetry.space_group_name_H-M   'P 1'
#
loop_
_entity.id
_entity.type
_entity.pdbx_description
1 polymer ?
#
loop_
_entity_poly.entity_id
_entity_poly.type
_entity_poly.pdbx_seq_one_letter_code
_entity_poly.pdbx_strand_id
1 'polypeptide(L)'
;MYVLTLLTPAHARSVTVNELTEQALTAAAQTLDITIDAADTARRLAATYLDSRRVEGRTMVPKGILIVRAVDDSTAEFFRRRVPAGWLGLVLELDAALRAVDPDTTYTDVKPKWGELRVYLSTDNERALGLAREATRRSRTICEVCGAAGTLHKSPWGWHRTLCPKCAAWMGHTAVNDEG
;
A
#
# COMPACT_ATOMS: atom_id res chain seq x y z
N MET A 1 5.73 -12.44 -1.91
CA MET A 1 7.14 -12.60 -1.48
C MET A 1 7.35 -11.87 -0.16
N TYR A 2 8.38 -12.20 0.61
CA TYR A 2 8.70 -11.60 1.90
C TYR A 2 10.19 -11.29 2.00
N VAL A 3 10.54 -10.17 2.63
CA VAL A 3 11.91 -9.83 3.01
C VAL A 3 12.05 -9.97 4.51
N LEU A 4 12.99 -10.79 4.94
CA LEU A 4 13.37 -10.97 6.33
C LEU A 4 14.66 -10.21 6.58
N THR A 5 14.60 -9.17 7.40
CA THR A 5 15.77 -8.37 7.80
C THR A 5 16.09 -8.63 9.26
N LEU A 6 17.26 -9.19 9.53
CA LEU A 6 17.87 -9.18 10.86
C LEU A 6 18.53 -7.82 11.08
N LEU A 7 18.03 -7.07 12.05
CA LEU A 7 18.63 -5.85 12.53
C LEU A 7 19.39 -6.14 13.84
N THR A 8 20.70 -5.95 13.82
CA THR A 8 21.55 -5.99 15.03
C THR A 8 22.06 -4.57 15.35
N PRO A 9 22.68 -4.31 16.51
CA PRO A 9 23.23 -3.01 16.83
C PRO A 9 24.31 -2.51 15.84
N ALA A 10 24.97 -3.42 15.13
CA ALA A 10 26.11 -3.11 14.27
C ALA A 10 25.79 -3.15 12.77
N HIS A 11 24.81 -3.95 12.33
CA HIS A 11 24.52 -4.15 10.91
C HIS A 11 23.11 -4.70 10.67
N ALA A 12 22.60 -4.51 9.45
CA ALA A 12 21.39 -5.16 8.95
C ALA A 12 21.74 -6.21 7.89
N ARG A 13 21.13 -7.39 7.97
CA ARG A 13 21.25 -8.45 6.95
C ARG A 13 19.87 -8.89 6.51
N SER A 14 19.67 -9.08 5.21
CA SER A 14 18.35 -9.43 4.66
C SER A 14 18.40 -10.69 3.81
N VAL A 15 17.31 -11.45 3.83
CA VAL A 15 17.07 -12.59 2.93
C VAL A 15 15.63 -12.54 2.43
N THR A 16 15.41 -12.95 1.19
CA THR A 16 14.10 -12.99 0.57
C THR A 16 13.56 -14.42 0.58
N VAL A 17 12.27 -14.58 0.92
CA VAL A 17 11.56 -15.86 0.85
C VAL A 17 10.23 -15.68 0.13
N ASN A 18 9.76 -16.71 -0.57
CA ASN A 18 8.50 -16.62 -1.30
C ASN A 18 7.28 -16.80 -0.39
N GLU A 19 7.43 -17.61 0.66
CA GLU A 19 6.37 -17.97 1.60
C GLU A 19 6.90 -18.01 3.04
N LEU A 20 6.02 -17.85 4.03
CA LEU A 20 6.35 -17.91 5.46
C LEU A 20 6.08 -19.30 6.05
N THR A 21 6.60 -20.35 5.40
CA THR A 21 6.53 -21.73 5.90
C THR A 21 7.67 -22.01 6.90
N GLU A 22 7.50 -23.03 7.74
CA GLU A 22 8.53 -23.47 8.69
C GLU A 22 9.87 -23.81 7.98
N GLN A 23 9.78 -24.46 6.82
CA GLN A 23 10.95 -24.81 6.01
C GLN A 23 11.67 -23.56 5.48
N ALA A 24 10.93 -22.60 4.93
CA ALA A 24 11.50 -21.36 4.41
C ALA A 24 12.14 -20.51 5.52
N LEU A 25 11.51 -20.45 6.69
CA LEU A 25 12.03 -19.75 7.87
C LEU A 25 13.29 -20.42 8.43
N THR A 26 13.35 -21.75 8.43
CA THR A 26 14.56 -22.49 8.81
C THR A 26 15.74 -22.15 7.90
N ALA A 27 15.54 -22.17 6.57
CA ALA A 27 16.58 -21.82 5.60
C ALA A 27 17.02 -20.35 5.71
N ALA A 28 16.06 -19.44 5.93
CA ALA A 28 16.34 -18.03 6.17
C ALA A 28 17.15 -17.80 7.45
N ALA A 29 16.80 -18.51 8.53
CA ALA A 29 17.50 -18.43 9.81
C ALA A 29 18.96 -18.90 9.70
N GLN A 30 19.20 -20.00 8.97
CA GLN A 30 20.57 -20.47 8.67
C GLN A 30 21.36 -19.42 7.89
N THR A 31 20.76 -18.82 6.86
CA THR A 31 21.41 -17.78 6.05
C THR A 31 21.74 -16.53 6.88
N LEU A 32 20.82 -16.12 7.75
CA LEU A 32 20.99 -14.98 8.65
C LEU A 32 21.86 -15.29 9.88
N ASP A 33 22.27 -16.56 10.06
CA ASP A 33 22.99 -17.05 11.23
C ASP A 33 22.25 -16.73 12.55
N ILE A 34 20.97 -17.09 12.63
CA ILE A 34 20.12 -16.89 13.82
C ILE A 34 19.40 -18.18 14.21
N THR A 35 19.05 -18.27 15.49
CA THR A 35 18.21 -19.35 16.02
C THR A 35 16.80 -18.84 16.24
N ILE A 36 15.82 -19.53 15.67
CA ILE A 36 14.38 -19.28 15.86
C ILE A 36 13.65 -20.62 16.04
N ASP A 37 12.52 -20.61 16.75
CA ASP A 37 11.51 -21.66 16.60
C ASP A 37 10.73 -21.35 15.32
N ALA A 38 11.08 -22.03 14.23
CA ALA A 38 10.52 -21.75 12.92
C ALA A 38 9.00 -22.02 12.86
N ALA A 39 8.51 -23.05 13.57
CA ALA A 39 7.11 -23.39 13.63
C ALA A 39 6.31 -22.32 14.39
N ASP A 40 6.79 -21.90 15.56
CA ASP A 40 6.15 -20.84 16.34
C ASP A 40 6.22 -19.48 15.63
N THR A 41 7.36 -19.18 15.02
CA THR A 41 7.54 -17.95 14.24
C THR A 41 6.60 -17.92 13.04
N ALA A 42 6.47 -19.03 12.29
CA ALA A 42 5.52 -19.15 11.19
C ALA A 42 4.09 -18.88 11.66
N ARG A 43 3.65 -19.52 12.76
CA ARG A 43 2.31 -19.32 13.33
C ARG A 43 2.05 -17.86 13.73
N ARG A 44 2.99 -17.21 14.42
CA ARG A 44 2.85 -15.82 14.85
C ARG A 44 2.84 -14.84 13.69
N LEU A 45 3.70 -15.05 12.69
CA LEU A 45 3.73 -14.22 11.49
C LEU A 45 2.45 -14.42 10.68
N ALA A 46 2.01 -15.66 10.48
CA ALA A 46 0.73 -15.96 9.84
C ALA A 46 -0.42 -15.23 10.56
N ALA A 47 -0.53 -15.30 11.88
CA ALA A 47 -1.55 -14.57 12.63
C ALA A 47 -1.43 -13.03 12.46
N THR A 48 -0.21 -12.49 12.42
CA THR A 48 0.01 -11.05 12.23
C THR A 48 -0.39 -10.58 10.83
N TYR A 49 -0.09 -11.36 9.80
CA TYR A 49 -0.36 -11.03 8.40
C TYR A 49 -1.78 -11.39 7.94
N LEU A 50 -2.38 -12.45 8.48
CA LEU A 50 -3.75 -12.86 8.17
C LEU A 50 -4.79 -11.91 8.77
N ASP A 51 -4.47 -11.26 9.89
CA ASP A 51 -5.43 -10.43 10.65
C ASP A 51 -5.26 -8.92 10.44
N SER A 52 -4.16 -8.45 9.83
CA SER A 52 -3.89 -7.01 9.84
C SER A 52 -3.33 -6.43 8.55
N ARG A 53 -3.77 -5.21 8.25
CA ARG A 53 -3.24 -4.30 7.21
C ARG A 53 -1.73 -3.98 7.38
N ARG A 54 -1.00 -4.66 8.27
CA ARG A 54 0.41 -4.41 8.59
C ARG A 54 1.31 -4.91 7.47
N VAL A 55 2.27 -4.07 7.10
CA VAL A 55 3.29 -4.39 6.08
C VAL A 55 4.46 -5.15 6.71
N GLU A 56 4.55 -5.13 8.04
CA GLU A 56 5.72 -5.51 8.80
C GLU A 56 5.33 -6.26 10.08
N GLY A 57 5.88 -7.47 10.24
CA GLY A 57 5.94 -8.22 11.50
C GLY A 57 7.31 -8.07 12.13
N ARG A 58 7.40 -8.06 13.47
CA ARG A 58 8.67 -8.00 14.20
C ARG A 58 8.69 -9.05 15.28
N THR A 59 9.81 -9.74 15.44
CA THR A 59 10.05 -10.63 16.58
C THR A 59 11.47 -10.46 17.11
N MET A 60 11.63 -10.58 18.42
CA MET A 60 12.94 -10.60 19.06
C MET A 60 13.61 -11.94 18.80
N VAL A 61 14.90 -11.90 18.49
CA VAL A 61 15.78 -13.07 18.37
C VAL A 61 17.06 -12.83 19.18
N PRO A 62 17.82 -13.86 19.58
CA PRO A 62 18.98 -13.68 20.46
C PRO A 62 20.01 -12.66 19.94
N LYS A 63 20.17 -12.55 18.62
CA LYS A 63 21.14 -11.64 17.96
C LYS A 63 20.56 -10.27 17.59
N GLY A 64 19.27 -9.99 17.83
CA GLY A 64 18.65 -8.71 17.47
C GLY A 64 17.15 -8.78 17.22
N ILE A 65 16.67 -7.97 16.27
CA ILE A 65 15.26 -7.94 15.85
C ILE A 65 15.16 -8.55 14.46
N LEU A 66 14.32 -9.57 14.31
CA LEU A 66 13.93 -10.08 13.00
C LEU A 66 12.68 -9.32 12.55
N ILE A 67 12.85 -8.55 11.49
CA ILE A 67 11.78 -7.80 10.82
C ILE A 67 11.38 -8.60 9.59
N VAL A 68 10.10 -8.92 9.47
CA VAL A 68 9.53 -9.55 8.29
C VAL A 68 8.69 -8.50 7.58
N ARG A 69 8.87 -8.34 6.27
CA ARG A 69 8.06 -7.46 5.44
C ARG A 69 7.45 -8.27 4.31
N ALA A 70 6.14 -8.11 4.10
CA ALA A 70 5.52 -8.60 2.87
C ALA A 70 5.96 -7.68 1.73
N VAL A 71 6.42 -8.28 0.65
CA VAL A 71 6.59 -7.63 -0.64
C VAL A 71 5.31 -7.90 -1.41
N ASP A 72 4.53 -6.85 -1.66
CA ASP A 72 3.32 -6.92 -2.45
C ASP A 72 3.74 -7.20 -3.91
N ASP A 73 3.79 -8.47 -4.33
CA ASP A 73 4.17 -8.84 -5.71
C ASP A 73 3.06 -8.54 -6.72
N SER A 74 1.83 -8.35 -6.23
CA SER A 74 0.72 -7.92 -7.05
C SER A 74 0.54 -6.40 -6.95
N THR A 75 0.62 -5.74 -8.09
CA THR A 75 0.31 -4.30 -8.23
C THR A 75 -1.05 -3.94 -7.63
N ALA A 76 -2.04 -4.83 -7.76
CA ALA A 76 -3.37 -4.62 -7.22
C ALA A 76 -3.39 -4.59 -5.67
N GLU A 77 -2.64 -5.46 -5.01
CA GLU A 77 -2.55 -5.48 -3.54
C GLU A 77 -1.79 -4.26 -3.01
N PHE A 78 -0.69 -3.88 -3.68
CA PHE A 78 0.05 -2.65 -3.38
C PHE A 78 -0.87 -1.42 -3.31
N PHE A 79 -1.77 -1.28 -4.30
CA PHE A 79 -2.71 -0.16 -4.34
C PHE A 79 -3.88 -0.32 -3.38
N ARG A 80 -4.45 -1.53 -3.25
CA ARG A 80 -5.61 -1.80 -2.37
C ARG A 80 -5.35 -1.38 -0.92
N ARG A 81 -4.09 -1.38 -0.49
CA ARG A 81 -3.67 -0.97 0.86
C ARG A 81 -3.49 0.53 1.04
N ARG A 82 -3.34 1.28 -0.05
CA ARG A 82 -2.96 2.70 -0.07
C ARG A 82 -4.09 3.62 -0.52
N VAL A 83 -5.00 3.13 -1.35
CA VAL A 83 -6.09 3.94 -1.91
C VAL A 83 -7.47 3.35 -1.59
N PRO A 84 -8.52 4.17 -1.58
CA PRO A 84 -9.90 3.70 -1.46
C PRO A 84 -10.27 2.71 -2.58
N ALA A 85 -11.11 1.72 -2.26
CA ALA A 85 -11.47 0.64 -3.18
C ALA A 85 -12.06 1.13 -4.52
N GLY A 86 -12.86 2.20 -4.49
CA GLY A 86 -13.45 2.79 -5.68
C GLY A 86 -12.44 3.40 -6.66
N TRP A 87 -11.21 3.64 -6.23
CA TRP A 87 -10.13 4.14 -7.08
C TRP A 87 -9.18 3.05 -7.58
N LEU A 88 -9.41 1.78 -7.24
CA LEU A 88 -8.50 0.70 -7.61
C LEU A 88 -8.35 0.56 -9.13
N GLY A 89 -9.45 0.69 -9.89
CA GLY A 89 -9.40 0.68 -11.35
C GLY A 89 -8.53 1.81 -11.92
N LEU A 90 -8.72 3.03 -11.40
CA LEU A 90 -7.97 4.22 -11.83
C LEU A 90 -6.46 4.06 -11.63
N VAL A 91 -6.02 3.55 -10.48
CA VAL A 91 -4.58 3.40 -10.20
C VAL A 91 -3.94 2.23 -10.95
N LEU A 92 -4.69 1.19 -11.28
CA LEU A 92 -4.22 0.10 -12.14
C LEU A 92 -4.08 0.57 -13.60
N GLU A 93 -5.03 1.36 -14.10
CA GLU A 93 -4.90 2.01 -15.41
C GLU A 93 -3.68 2.94 -15.47
N LEU A 94 -3.46 3.73 -14.42
CA LEU A 94 -2.30 4.61 -14.31
C LEU A 94 -0.99 3.82 -14.34
N ASP A 95 -0.88 2.77 -13.53
CA ASP A 95 0.33 1.96 -13.44
C ASP A 95 0.65 1.26 -14.78
N ALA A 96 -0.35 0.73 -15.47
CA ALA A 96 -0.17 0.18 -16.82
C ALA A 96 0.33 1.24 -17.82
N ALA A 97 -0.23 2.45 -17.77
CA ALA A 97 0.19 3.55 -18.63
C ALA A 97 1.61 4.03 -18.31
N LEU A 98 1.99 4.09 -17.03
CA LEU A 98 3.32 4.45 -16.59
C LEU A 98 4.36 3.46 -17.09
N ARG A 99 4.13 2.14 -16.93
CA ARG A 99 5.05 1.11 -17.43
C ARG A 99 5.28 1.17 -18.94
N ALA A 100 4.30 1.64 -19.71
CA ALA A 100 4.45 1.79 -21.17
C ALA A 100 5.30 3.00 -21.56
N VAL A 101 5.35 4.04 -20.73
CA VAL A 101 6.02 5.32 -21.02
C VAL A 101 7.39 5.41 -20.35
N ASP A 102 7.51 4.86 -19.15
CA ASP A 102 8.69 4.93 -18.30
C ASP A 102 8.73 3.69 -17.39
N PRO A 103 9.30 2.57 -17.87
CA PRO A 103 9.32 1.30 -17.13
C PRO A 103 10.11 1.35 -15.82
N ASP A 104 11.07 2.28 -15.70
CA ASP A 104 11.96 2.40 -14.54
C ASP A 104 11.37 3.33 -13.46
N THR A 105 10.28 4.03 -13.77
CA THR A 105 9.60 4.90 -12.80
C THR A 105 9.03 4.10 -11.63
N THR A 106 9.28 4.59 -10.42
CA THR A 106 8.70 4.03 -9.20
C THR A 106 7.82 5.05 -8.48
N TYR A 107 6.83 4.56 -7.74
CA TYR A 107 6.01 5.38 -6.86
C TYR A 107 6.80 5.72 -5.59
N THR A 108 6.98 7.00 -5.31
CA THR A 108 7.48 7.45 -4.00
C THR A 108 6.37 7.50 -2.98
N ASP A 109 5.15 7.85 -3.39
CA ASP A 109 3.94 7.78 -2.57
C ASP A 109 2.67 7.78 -3.44
N VAL A 110 1.60 7.16 -2.94
CA VAL A 110 0.26 7.18 -3.56
C VAL A 110 -0.78 7.11 -2.46
N LYS A 111 -1.64 8.13 -2.37
CA LYS A 111 -2.58 8.26 -1.24
C LYS A 111 -3.79 9.14 -1.53
N PRO A 112 -4.91 8.95 -0.84
CA PRO A 112 -5.99 9.94 -0.80
C PRO A 112 -5.58 11.17 0.01
N LYS A 113 -5.97 12.35 -0.46
CA LYS A 113 -5.82 13.61 0.26
C LYS A 113 -6.86 14.61 -0.23
N TRP A 114 -7.62 15.23 0.68
CA TRP A 114 -8.62 16.26 0.34
C TRP A 114 -9.68 15.82 -0.69
N GLY A 115 -10.07 14.55 -0.70
CA GLY A 115 -11.03 14.01 -1.67
C GLY A 115 -10.46 13.73 -3.07
N GLU A 116 -9.13 13.76 -3.23
CA GLU A 116 -8.47 13.41 -4.48
C GLU A 116 -7.30 12.43 -4.26
N LEU A 117 -6.90 11.75 -5.33
CA LEU A 117 -5.70 10.93 -5.39
C LEU A 117 -4.49 11.86 -5.49
N ARG A 118 -3.44 11.58 -4.71
CA ARG A 118 -2.11 12.16 -4.87
C ARG A 118 -1.14 11.07 -5.27
N VAL A 119 -0.43 11.30 -6.37
CA VAL A 119 0.58 10.40 -6.92
C VAL A 119 1.91 11.13 -6.96
N TYR A 120 2.93 10.52 -6.38
CA TYR A 120 4.30 11.01 -6.37
C TYR A 120 5.20 9.94 -6.99
N LEU A 121 6.05 10.34 -7.94
CA LEU A 121 6.90 9.46 -8.73
C LEU A 121 8.38 9.85 -8.55
N SER A 122 9.27 8.90 -8.77
CA SER A 122 10.74 9.07 -8.72
C SER A 122 11.33 9.38 -10.11
N THR A 123 10.64 10.17 -10.91
CA THR A 123 11.03 10.47 -12.30
C THR A 123 10.86 11.96 -12.60
N ASP A 124 11.65 12.47 -13.53
CA ASP A 124 11.51 13.78 -14.17
C ASP A 124 10.83 13.70 -15.55
N ASN A 125 10.43 12.49 -15.97
CA ASN A 125 9.74 12.27 -17.24
C ASN A 125 8.36 12.96 -17.26
N GLU A 126 8.26 14.06 -18.01
CA GLU A 126 7.05 14.87 -18.08
C GLU A 126 5.81 14.12 -18.57
N ARG A 127 5.97 13.08 -19.38
CA ARG A 127 4.84 12.24 -19.81
C ARG A 127 4.31 11.42 -18.63
N ALA A 128 5.19 10.80 -17.85
CA ALA A 128 4.82 10.07 -16.63
C ALA A 128 4.18 11.00 -15.59
N LEU A 129 4.76 12.20 -15.38
CA LEU A 129 4.17 13.22 -14.51
C LEU A 129 2.80 13.70 -15.03
N GLY A 130 2.62 13.79 -16.35
CA GLY A 130 1.35 14.08 -17.00
C GLY A 130 0.27 13.06 -16.68
N LEU A 131 0.60 11.77 -16.74
CA LEU A 131 -0.31 10.67 -16.38
C LEU A 131 -0.72 10.73 -14.90
N ALA A 132 0.24 10.99 -14.00
CA ALA A 132 -0.04 11.18 -12.57
C ALA A 132 -0.99 12.36 -12.29
N ARG A 133 -0.79 13.50 -13.00
CA ARG A 133 -1.67 14.67 -12.92
C ARG A 133 -3.08 14.37 -13.45
N GLU A 134 -3.19 13.61 -14.54
CA GLU A 134 -4.50 13.19 -15.07
C GLU A 134 -5.24 12.26 -14.12
N ALA A 135 -4.56 11.26 -13.55
CA ALA A 135 -5.18 10.38 -12.56
C ALA A 135 -5.67 11.16 -11.32
N THR A 136 -4.88 12.14 -10.86
CA THR A 136 -5.29 13.07 -9.79
C THR A 136 -6.59 13.78 -10.17
N ARG A 137 -6.70 14.36 -11.38
CA ARG A 137 -7.93 15.02 -11.83
C ARG A 137 -9.13 14.07 -11.90
N ARG A 138 -8.97 12.90 -12.52
CA ARG A 138 -10.04 11.91 -12.68
C ARG A 138 -10.60 11.47 -11.33
N SER A 139 -9.74 11.28 -10.32
CA SER A 139 -10.15 10.84 -8.99
C SER A 139 -11.20 11.74 -8.32
N ARG A 140 -11.22 13.04 -8.64
CA ARG A 140 -12.19 14.03 -8.11
C ARG A 140 -13.63 13.79 -8.55
N THR A 141 -13.82 12.92 -9.53
CA THR A 141 -15.13 12.59 -10.11
C THR A 141 -15.54 11.15 -9.85
N ILE A 142 -14.71 10.38 -9.15
CA ILE A 142 -14.90 8.95 -8.90
C ILE A 142 -15.12 8.76 -7.40
N CYS A 143 -16.23 8.12 -7.03
CA CYS A 143 -16.53 7.79 -5.65
C CYS A 143 -15.45 6.88 -5.06
N GLU A 144 -14.82 7.31 -3.97
CA GLU A 144 -13.78 6.58 -3.25
C GLU A 144 -14.24 5.18 -2.76
N VAL A 145 -15.53 4.99 -2.54
CA VAL A 145 -16.06 3.74 -1.96
C VAL A 145 -16.40 2.73 -3.05
N CYS A 146 -17.20 3.13 -4.05
CA CYS A 146 -17.76 2.19 -5.03
C CYS A 146 -17.28 2.39 -6.47
N GLY A 147 -16.55 3.46 -6.77
CA GLY A 147 -16.06 3.75 -8.12
C GLY A 147 -17.07 4.37 -9.08
N ALA A 148 -18.33 4.58 -8.67
CA ALA A 148 -19.33 5.31 -9.45
C ALA A 148 -19.00 6.81 -9.53
N ALA A 149 -19.71 7.57 -10.37
CA ALA A 149 -19.57 9.02 -10.40
C ALA A 149 -19.82 9.66 -9.02
N GLY A 150 -18.96 10.57 -8.61
CA GLY A 150 -19.01 11.23 -7.31
C GLY A 150 -18.58 12.68 -7.37
N THR A 151 -18.88 13.42 -6.31
CA THR A 151 -18.50 14.83 -6.12
C THR A 151 -17.89 15.01 -4.74
N LEU A 152 -17.29 16.18 -4.48
CA LEU A 152 -16.67 16.47 -3.20
C LEU A 152 -17.71 16.55 -2.08
N HIS A 153 -17.47 15.80 -1.01
CA HIS A 153 -18.27 15.80 0.21
C HIS A 153 -17.38 15.97 1.43
N LYS A 154 -17.95 16.47 2.52
CA LYS A 154 -17.28 16.73 3.78
C LYS A 154 -18.02 16.04 4.93
N SER A 155 -17.26 15.40 5.82
CA SER A 155 -17.81 14.87 7.08
C SER A 155 -18.03 16.00 8.10
N PRO A 156 -18.81 15.77 9.17
CA PRO A 156 -18.98 16.72 10.28
C PRO A 156 -17.66 17.16 10.92
N TRP A 157 -16.62 16.33 10.84
CA TRP A 157 -15.28 16.57 11.40
C TRP A 157 -14.31 17.22 10.41
N GLY A 158 -14.78 17.62 9.22
CA GLY A 158 -13.99 18.35 8.25
C GLY A 158 -13.18 17.51 7.26
N TRP A 159 -13.29 16.17 7.32
CA TRP A 159 -12.65 15.28 6.34
C TRP A 159 -13.34 15.34 4.99
N HIS A 160 -12.56 15.57 3.93
CA HIS A 160 -13.04 15.64 2.55
C HIS A 160 -12.89 14.30 1.85
N ARG A 161 -13.92 13.90 1.10
CA ARG A 161 -13.94 12.69 0.28
C ARG A 161 -14.73 12.92 -1.01
N THR A 162 -14.31 12.32 -2.12
CA THR A 162 -15.15 12.28 -3.34
C THR A 162 -16.10 11.09 -3.25
N LEU A 163 -17.41 11.35 -3.23
CA LEU A 163 -18.43 10.34 -2.98
C LEU A 163 -19.64 10.51 -3.90
N CYS A 164 -20.29 9.38 -4.24
CA CYS A 164 -21.63 9.42 -4.82
C CYS A 164 -22.67 9.68 -3.72
N PRO A 165 -23.89 10.15 -4.05
CA PRO A 165 -24.91 10.48 -3.05
C PRO A 165 -25.23 9.32 -2.09
N LYS A 166 -25.28 8.08 -2.60
CA LYS A 166 -25.54 6.88 -1.80
C LYS A 166 -24.45 6.62 -0.75
N CYS A 167 -23.18 6.66 -1.16
CA CYS A 167 -22.05 6.42 -0.26
C CYS A 167 -21.84 7.59 0.71
N ALA A 168 -22.12 8.83 0.27
CA ALA A 168 -22.11 10.00 1.13
C ALA A 168 -23.13 9.88 2.26
N ALA A 169 -24.38 9.55 1.95
CA ALA A 169 -25.42 9.31 2.95
C ALA A 169 -25.04 8.19 3.93
N TRP A 170 -24.55 7.07 3.41
CA TRP A 170 -24.11 5.93 4.24
C TRP A 170 -22.96 6.29 5.20
N MET A 171 -22.03 7.13 4.78
CA MET A 171 -20.89 7.57 5.61
C MET A 171 -21.16 8.87 6.38
N GLY A 172 -22.37 9.44 6.31
CA GLY A 172 -22.70 10.71 6.97
C GLY A 172 -21.86 11.89 6.47
N HIS A 173 -21.58 11.97 5.17
CA HIS A 173 -20.92 13.13 4.55
C HIS A 173 -21.96 13.97 3.78
N THR A 174 -21.78 15.29 3.79
CA THR A 174 -22.63 16.24 3.05
C THR A 174 -21.87 16.82 1.87
N ALA A 175 -22.58 17.16 0.79
CA ALA A 175 -21.96 17.76 -0.38
C ALA A 175 -21.27 19.08 0.00
N VAL A 176 -20.08 19.31 -0.53
CA VAL A 176 -19.45 20.63 -0.50
C VAL A 176 -20.06 21.40 -1.65
N ASN A 177 -20.90 22.38 -1.33
CA ASN A 177 -21.31 23.37 -2.32
C ASN A 177 -20.11 24.30 -2.50
N ASP A 178 -19.57 24.37 -3.73
CA ASP A 178 -18.55 25.36 -4.09
C ASP A 178 -19.19 26.76 -4.01
N GLU A 179 -19.22 27.36 -2.82
CA GLU A 179 -19.42 28.78 -2.67
C GLU A 179 -18.05 29.47 -2.83
N GLY A 180 -17.67 29.73 -4.08
CA GLY A 180 -16.60 30.69 -4.46
C GLY A 180 -15.21 30.11 -4.61
#